data_AF-A0A1E7FWW0-F1
#
_entry.id   AF-A0A1E7FWW0-F1
#
_cell.length_a   1.000
_cell.length_b   1.000
_cell.length_c   1.000
_cell.angle_alpha   90.00
_cell.angle_beta   90.00
_cell.angle_gamma   90.00
#
_symmetry.space_group_name_H-M   'P 1'
#
loop_
_entity.id
_entity.type
_entity.pdbx_description
1 polymer ?
#
loop_
_entity_poly.entity_id
_entity_poly.type
_entity_poly.pdbx_seq_one_letter_code
_entity_poly.pdbx_strand_id
1 'polypeptide(L)'
;MTASTKDKEKESWQPGIAGFCGGATSTMLLLPLDNIKVRLQVNEGIHSETISTLSSSISASTSATSVAKTTTYPSTTTQTQRLGAIRMFQGVIKYEGVRGLYQGLVPAVVGSAVSWGGFFYVYENMKRQLIQFKSTDQATGTTQPFVTLNSWDNFVAGTMSGAVMVFMTNPIWLIKLRLQIQMKRASENLHVSKTVTQYDGFFDAFRKIVRSDGVLGLYKGTGPALLLTTHGGVQFVVYEFLRKHFHYARAQRAAESSSVIKRFENSLGYLTIGAISKIVASSITYPLQVMKSRMQQPSSSIELTSTGDVRVVKRDYVGLVATVQKMWKQEGIAGFYKGVIPNAMRVAPSAAVTFLVYESVLDILLN
;
A
#
# COMPACT_ATOMS: atom_id res chain seq x y z
N MET A 1 34.55 -23.13 25.85
CA MET A 1 34.85 -23.29 24.40
C MET A 1 34.25 -22.10 23.68
N THR A 2 35.12 -21.19 23.29
CA THR A 2 34.84 -19.90 22.65
C THR A 2 34.44 -20.14 21.19
N ALA A 3 33.17 -19.90 20.85
CA ALA A 3 32.75 -19.78 19.46
C ALA A 3 33.63 -18.73 18.77
N SER A 4 34.29 -19.12 17.68
CA SER A 4 35.21 -18.28 16.93
C SER A 4 34.47 -17.03 16.42
N THR A 5 35.13 -15.88 16.40
CA THR A 5 34.55 -14.61 15.90
C THR A 5 33.97 -14.73 14.48
N LYS A 6 34.47 -15.68 13.67
CA LYS A 6 33.91 -16.01 12.35
C LYS A 6 32.53 -16.68 12.37
N ASP A 7 32.21 -17.44 13.41
CA ASP A 7 30.91 -18.10 13.53
C ASP A 7 29.82 -17.10 13.97
N LYS A 8 30.18 -16.14 14.82
CA LYS A 8 29.30 -15.00 15.17
C LYS A 8 29.02 -14.07 14.00
N GLU A 9 29.99 -13.90 13.09
CA GLU A 9 29.81 -13.10 11.87
C GLU A 9 28.88 -13.80 10.87
N LYS A 10 28.98 -15.13 10.73
CA LYS A 10 28.07 -15.92 9.88
C LYS A 10 26.63 -15.89 10.38
N GLU A 11 26.40 -16.00 11.69
CA GLU A 11 25.06 -15.91 12.30
C GLU A 11 24.37 -14.55 12.06
N SER A 12 25.13 -13.46 11.90
CA SER A 12 24.55 -12.11 11.83
C SER A 12 23.84 -11.79 10.50
N TRP A 13 24.25 -12.38 9.38
CA TRP A 13 23.73 -12.02 8.04
C TRP A 13 22.70 -13.02 7.50
N GLN A 14 22.70 -14.26 7.98
CA GLN A 14 21.78 -15.32 7.52
C GLN A 14 20.30 -14.93 7.64
N PRO A 15 19.81 -14.36 8.77
CA PRO A 15 18.42 -13.93 8.88
C PRO A 15 18.07 -12.81 7.90
N GLY A 16 19.02 -11.92 7.61
CA GLY A 16 18.85 -10.84 6.64
C GLY A 16 18.66 -11.35 5.22
N ILE A 17 19.48 -12.33 4.80
CA ILE A 17 19.39 -12.98 3.49
C ILE A 17 18.08 -13.77 3.38
N ALA A 18 17.74 -14.57 4.40
CA ALA A 18 16.48 -15.31 4.44
C ALA A 18 15.26 -14.38 4.36
N GLY A 19 15.29 -13.26 5.10
CA GLY A 19 14.25 -12.24 5.05
C GLY A 19 14.12 -11.58 3.68
N PHE A 20 15.24 -11.26 3.02
CA PHE A 20 15.24 -10.70 1.67
C PHE A 20 14.68 -11.68 0.64
N CYS A 21 15.16 -12.93 0.64
CA CYS A 21 14.67 -13.98 -0.26
C CYS A 21 13.18 -14.26 -0.06
N GLY A 22 12.72 -14.30 1.18
CA GLY A 22 11.30 -14.43 1.53
C GLY A 22 10.46 -13.27 1.01
N GLY A 23 10.93 -12.03 1.21
CA GLY A 23 10.28 -10.83 0.70
C GLY A 23 10.22 -10.76 -0.83
N ALA A 24 11.32 -11.11 -1.51
CA ALA A 24 11.40 -11.13 -2.97
C ALA A 24 10.47 -12.19 -3.56
N THR A 25 10.51 -13.41 -3.03
CA THR A 25 9.66 -14.53 -3.49
C THR A 25 8.18 -14.25 -3.26
N SER A 26 7.82 -13.74 -2.08
CA SER A 26 6.47 -13.30 -1.75
C SER A 26 5.98 -12.21 -2.71
N THR A 27 6.85 -11.24 -3.03
CA THR A 27 6.55 -10.19 -4.00
C THR A 27 6.33 -10.77 -5.39
N MET A 28 7.16 -11.70 -5.86
CA MET A 28 7.01 -12.33 -7.18
C MET A 28 5.70 -13.10 -7.29
N LEU A 29 5.36 -13.90 -6.29
CA LEU A 29 4.14 -14.73 -6.31
C LEU A 29 2.86 -13.91 -6.19
N LEU A 30 2.88 -12.81 -5.43
CA LEU A 30 1.68 -12.01 -5.14
C LEU A 30 1.59 -10.73 -5.96
N LEU A 31 2.54 -10.48 -6.86
CA LEU A 31 2.52 -9.33 -7.75
C LEU A 31 1.22 -9.21 -8.58
N PRO A 32 0.61 -10.31 -9.07
CA PRO A 32 -0.68 -10.23 -9.75
C PRO A 32 -1.78 -9.61 -8.88
N LEU A 33 -1.87 -9.99 -7.61
CA LEU A 33 -2.84 -9.42 -6.66
C LEU A 33 -2.53 -7.96 -6.34
N ASP A 34 -1.24 -7.62 -6.18
CA ASP A 34 -0.82 -6.23 -5.99
C ASP A 34 -1.18 -5.35 -7.19
N ASN A 35 -0.99 -5.86 -8.41
CA ASN A 35 -1.36 -5.16 -9.64
C ASN A 35 -2.86 -4.90 -9.73
N ILE A 36 -3.70 -5.90 -9.41
CA ILE A 36 -5.15 -5.74 -9.38
C ILE A 36 -5.56 -4.72 -8.32
N LYS A 37 -5.01 -4.82 -7.10
CA LYS A 37 -5.27 -3.87 -6.01
C LYS A 37 -4.96 -2.44 -6.47
N VAL A 38 -3.76 -2.21 -6.99
CA VAL A 38 -3.27 -0.89 -7.39
C VAL A 38 -4.12 -0.30 -8.51
N ARG A 39 -4.46 -1.09 -9.53
CA ARG A 39 -5.34 -0.64 -10.62
C ARG A 39 -6.74 -0.27 -10.10
N LEU A 40 -7.31 -1.05 -9.19
CA LEU A 40 -8.60 -0.72 -8.56
C LEU A 40 -8.56 0.54 -7.70
N GLN A 41 -7.45 0.80 -7.00
CA GLN A 41 -7.29 1.98 -6.15
C GLN A 41 -7.32 3.29 -6.96
N VAL A 42 -6.72 3.27 -8.15
CA VAL A 42 -6.63 4.45 -9.02
C VAL A 42 -7.80 4.58 -9.99
N ASN A 43 -8.55 3.49 -10.24
CA ASN A 43 -9.67 3.49 -11.18
C ASN A 43 -10.80 4.39 -10.68
N GLU A 44 -11.11 5.42 -11.44
CA GLU A 44 -12.23 6.33 -11.22
C GLU A 44 -13.40 5.78 -12.03
N GLY A 45 -14.22 4.91 -11.45
CA GLY A 45 -15.38 4.34 -12.15
C GLY A 45 -16.25 5.38 -12.88
N ILE A 46 -17.06 4.95 -13.85
CA ILE A 46 -17.85 5.88 -14.67
C ILE A 46 -18.83 6.68 -13.81
N HIS A 47 -18.72 8.01 -13.88
CA HIS A 47 -19.80 8.93 -13.50
C HIS A 47 -20.72 9.09 -14.71
N SER A 48 -21.64 8.16 -14.92
CA SER A 48 -22.73 8.40 -15.86
C SER A 48 -23.74 9.31 -15.16
N GLU A 49 -23.83 10.55 -15.61
CA GLU A 49 -25.03 11.36 -15.38
C GLU A 49 -26.15 10.78 -16.25
N THR A 50 -26.85 9.78 -15.73
CA THR A 50 -28.07 9.31 -16.39
C THR A 50 -29.16 10.34 -16.11
N ILE A 51 -29.49 11.17 -17.10
CA ILE A 51 -30.72 11.97 -17.08
C ILE A 51 -31.87 10.98 -17.24
N SER A 52 -32.52 10.59 -16.14
CA SER A 52 -33.76 9.83 -16.20
C SER A 52 -34.87 10.75 -16.69
N THR A 53 -35.10 10.83 -18.00
CA THR A 53 -36.38 11.34 -18.51
C THR A 53 -37.42 10.29 -18.19
N LEU A 54 -38.17 10.49 -17.10
CA LEU A 54 -39.37 9.69 -16.83
C LEU A 54 -40.37 10.00 -17.95
N SER A 55 -40.43 9.14 -18.97
CA SER A 55 -41.48 9.17 -19.97
C SER A 55 -42.78 8.75 -19.29
N SER A 56 -43.49 9.68 -18.64
CA SER A 56 -44.87 9.43 -18.24
C SER A 56 -45.72 9.42 -19.50
N SER A 57 -46.19 8.24 -19.89
CA SER A 57 -47.28 8.03 -20.83
C SER A 57 -48.49 8.85 -20.39
N ILE A 58 -48.79 9.93 -21.10
CA ILE A 58 -50.04 10.67 -20.94
C ILE A 58 -51.10 9.92 -21.75
N SER A 59 -51.83 9.02 -21.08
CA SER A 59 -53.13 8.58 -21.58
C SER A 59 -54.09 9.76 -21.47
N ALA A 60 -54.66 10.17 -22.60
CA ALA A 60 -55.62 11.24 -22.69
C ALA A 60 -56.90 10.90 -21.89
N SER A 61 -57.24 11.73 -20.92
CA SER A 61 -58.62 11.93 -20.50
C SER A 61 -58.85 13.39 -20.12
N THR A 62 -59.75 14.00 -20.86
CA THR A 62 -60.35 15.33 -20.68
C THR A 62 -60.93 15.51 -19.29
N SER A 63 -60.47 16.53 -18.55
CA SER A 63 -61.28 17.46 -17.75
C SER A 63 -60.35 18.44 -17.01
N ALA A 64 -60.52 19.73 -17.30
CA ALA A 64 -59.78 20.83 -16.69
C ALA A 64 -60.10 20.96 -15.21
N THR A 65 -59.08 21.03 -14.34
CA THR A 65 -58.94 21.99 -13.20
C THR A 65 -57.57 21.77 -12.52
N SER A 66 -56.82 22.87 -12.35
CA SER A 66 -55.57 23.01 -11.56
C SER A 66 -54.32 22.22 -12.01
N VAL A 67 -53.56 22.77 -12.96
CA VAL A 67 -52.16 22.36 -13.20
C VAL A 67 -51.27 23.04 -12.15
N ALA A 68 -51.05 22.36 -11.02
CA ALA A 68 -49.92 22.67 -10.16
C ALA A 68 -48.64 22.44 -10.97
N LYS A 69 -47.85 23.49 -11.22
CA LYS A 69 -46.49 23.36 -11.77
C LYS A 69 -45.59 22.75 -10.69
N THR A 70 -45.65 21.44 -10.53
CA THR A 70 -44.62 20.70 -9.81
C THR A 70 -43.36 20.80 -10.64
N THR A 71 -42.47 21.71 -10.25
CA THR A 71 -41.13 21.82 -10.82
C THR A 71 -40.35 20.61 -10.32
N THR A 72 -40.46 19.49 -11.03
CA THR A 72 -39.66 18.30 -10.75
C THR A 72 -38.23 18.60 -11.13
N TYR A 73 -37.38 18.91 -10.14
CA TYR A 73 -35.95 18.97 -10.34
C TYR A 73 -35.46 17.60 -10.86
N PRO A 74 -34.59 17.54 -11.87
CA PRO A 74 -33.97 16.29 -12.24
C PRO A 74 -33.13 15.80 -11.06
N SER A 75 -33.57 14.73 -10.40
CA SER A 75 -32.78 14.04 -9.38
C SER A 75 -31.69 13.23 -10.09
N THR A 76 -30.51 13.85 -10.27
CA THR A 76 -29.32 13.19 -10.81
C THR A 76 -28.92 12.04 -9.87
N THR A 77 -29.34 10.82 -10.20
CA THR A 77 -28.88 9.62 -9.48
C THR A 77 -27.56 9.18 -10.10
N THR A 78 -26.45 9.65 -9.55
CA THR A 78 -25.10 9.26 -9.96
C THR A 78 -24.85 7.79 -9.58
N GLN A 79 -25.21 6.85 -10.45
CA GLN A 79 -24.95 5.44 -10.20
C GLN A 79 -23.49 5.12 -10.55
N THR A 80 -22.60 5.19 -9.57
CA THR A 80 -21.19 4.84 -9.77
C THR A 80 -21.06 3.33 -10.00
N GLN A 81 -20.93 2.90 -11.26
CA GLN A 81 -20.63 1.50 -11.55
C GLN A 81 -19.20 1.17 -11.11
N ARG A 82 -19.06 0.29 -10.11
CA ARG A 82 -17.76 -0.11 -9.56
C ARG A 82 -17.24 -1.38 -10.22
N LEU A 83 -16.01 -1.33 -10.70
CA LEU A 83 -15.29 -2.47 -11.24
C LEU A 83 -14.86 -3.41 -10.10
N GLY A 84 -15.19 -4.70 -10.22
CA GLY A 84 -14.75 -5.75 -9.30
C GLY A 84 -13.33 -6.26 -9.61
N ALA A 85 -12.69 -6.88 -8.61
CA ALA A 85 -11.34 -7.44 -8.75
C ALA A 85 -11.22 -8.52 -9.84
N ILE A 86 -12.24 -9.37 -9.97
CA ILE A 86 -12.26 -10.43 -10.99
C ILE A 86 -12.31 -9.84 -12.40
N ARG A 87 -13.18 -8.85 -12.64
CA ARG A 87 -13.26 -8.17 -13.94
C ARG A 87 -11.98 -7.40 -14.25
N MET A 88 -11.37 -6.76 -13.24
CA MET A 88 -10.08 -6.10 -13.41
C MET A 88 -9.00 -7.10 -13.83
N PHE A 89 -8.93 -8.26 -13.18
CA PHE A 89 -8.01 -9.33 -13.55
C PHE A 89 -8.24 -9.84 -14.98
N GLN A 90 -9.48 -10.17 -15.33
CA GLN A 90 -9.86 -10.62 -16.67
C GLN A 90 -9.52 -9.58 -17.74
N GLY A 91 -9.79 -8.29 -17.47
CA GLY A 91 -9.46 -7.21 -18.39
C GLY A 91 -7.96 -7.02 -18.57
N VAL A 92 -7.16 -7.10 -17.51
CA VAL A 92 -5.69 -7.05 -17.63
C VAL A 92 -5.18 -8.21 -18.48
N ILE A 93 -5.67 -9.43 -18.27
CA ILE A 93 -5.29 -10.57 -19.11
C ILE A 93 -5.72 -10.36 -20.56
N LYS A 94 -6.94 -9.86 -20.80
CA LYS A 94 -7.47 -9.62 -22.15
C LYS A 94 -6.63 -8.59 -22.93
N TYR A 95 -6.24 -7.48 -22.28
CA TYR A 95 -5.59 -6.37 -22.97
C TYR A 95 -4.06 -6.39 -22.90
N GLU A 96 -3.48 -6.83 -21.79
CA GLU A 96 -2.02 -6.86 -21.58
C GLU A 96 -1.42 -8.27 -21.61
N GLY A 97 -2.25 -9.31 -21.47
CA GLY A 97 -1.79 -10.68 -21.26
C GLY A 97 -1.20 -10.91 -19.86
N VAL A 98 -0.65 -12.11 -19.64
CA VAL A 98 -0.08 -12.52 -18.34
C VAL A 98 1.09 -11.64 -17.92
N ARG A 99 1.90 -11.13 -18.88
CA ARG A 99 3.01 -10.21 -18.59
C ARG A 99 2.53 -8.90 -17.96
N GLY A 100 1.29 -8.46 -18.24
CA GLY A 100 0.67 -7.29 -17.62
C GLY A 100 0.54 -7.39 -16.10
N LEU A 101 0.34 -8.62 -15.59
CA LEU A 101 0.23 -8.89 -14.15
C LEU A 101 1.55 -8.80 -13.38
N TYR A 102 2.68 -8.76 -14.09
CA TYR A 102 4.02 -8.66 -13.51
C TYR A 102 4.71 -7.33 -13.79
N GLN A 103 3.97 -6.36 -14.37
CA GLN A 103 4.49 -5.01 -14.55
C GLN A 103 4.84 -4.40 -13.18
N GLY A 104 5.99 -3.72 -13.10
CA GLY A 104 6.48 -3.12 -11.86
C GLY A 104 7.22 -4.08 -10.91
N LEU A 105 7.57 -5.31 -11.33
CA LEU A 105 8.35 -6.24 -10.49
C LEU A 105 9.72 -5.66 -10.09
N VAL A 106 10.50 -5.19 -11.07
CA VAL A 106 11.85 -4.64 -10.85
C VAL A 106 11.86 -3.53 -9.80
N PRO A 107 11.06 -2.44 -9.93
CA PRO A 107 11.02 -1.41 -8.89
C PRO A 107 10.43 -1.91 -7.58
N ALA A 108 9.61 -2.97 -7.56
CA ALA A 108 9.14 -3.55 -6.30
C ALA A 108 10.27 -4.21 -5.51
N VAL A 109 11.13 -4.98 -6.18
CA VAL A 109 12.28 -5.63 -5.54
C VAL A 109 13.32 -4.60 -5.13
N VAL A 110 13.72 -3.72 -6.05
CA VAL A 110 14.69 -2.65 -5.79
C VAL A 110 14.19 -1.72 -4.68
N GLY A 111 12.93 -1.30 -4.75
CA GLY A 111 12.33 -0.43 -3.75
C GLY A 111 12.28 -1.08 -2.37
N SER A 112 11.99 -2.38 -2.29
CA SER A 112 11.98 -3.11 -1.02
C SER A 112 13.38 -3.24 -0.44
N ALA A 113 14.38 -3.60 -1.25
CA ALA A 113 15.78 -3.70 -0.83
C ALA A 113 16.29 -2.36 -0.25
N VAL A 114 16.10 -1.27 -1.00
CA VAL A 114 16.53 0.07 -0.61
C VAL A 114 15.77 0.55 0.64
N SER A 115 14.47 0.25 0.73
CA SER A 115 13.66 0.68 1.88
C SER A 115 14.15 0.03 3.18
N TRP A 116 14.32 -1.30 3.21
CA TRP A 116 14.74 -1.99 4.43
C TRP A 116 16.21 -1.71 4.78
N GLY A 117 17.11 -1.85 3.81
CA GLY A 117 18.54 -1.59 4.05
C GLY A 117 18.81 -0.13 4.44
N GLY A 118 18.20 0.81 3.73
CA GLY A 118 18.30 2.23 4.03
C GLY A 118 17.66 2.59 5.38
N PHE A 119 16.51 2.01 5.71
CA PHE A 119 15.85 2.27 6.99
C PHE A 119 16.73 1.87 8.18
N PHE A 120 17.27 0.65 8.19
CA PHE A 120 18.14 0.21 9.29
C PHE A 120 19.41 1.07 9.38
N TYR A 121 20.04 1.38 8.24
CA TYR A 121 21.20 2.25 8.21
C TYR A 121 20.92 3.65 8.81
N VAL A 122 19.85 4.32 8.33
CA VAL A 122 19.48 5.66 8.83
C VAL A 122 19.03 5.60 10.29
N TYR A 123 18.27 4.57 10.67
CA TYR A 123 17.79 4.39 12.04
C TYR A 123 18.94 4.17 13.03
N GLU A 124 19.91 3.32 12.69
CA GLU A 124 21.09 3.10 13.52
C GLU A 124 21.95 4.35 13.63
N ASN A 125 22.18 5.06 12.52
CA ASN A 125 22.91 6.33 12.56
C ASN A 125 22.20 7.38 13.42
N MET A 126 20.88 7.47 13.30
CA MET A 126 20.07 8.36 14.14
C MET A 126 20.20 8.01 15.62
N LYS A 127 20.11 6.71 15.96
CA LYS A 127 20.33 6.24 17.34
C LYS A 127 21.72 6.60 17.86
N ARG A 128 22.78 6.36 17.07
CA ARG A 128 24.17 6.69 17.46
C ARG A 128 24.31 8.19 17.76
N GLN A 129 23.71 9.04 16.93
CA GLN A 129 23.70 10.49 17.16
C GLN A 129 22.94 10.86 18.44
N LEU A 130 21.73 10.33 18.68
CA LEU A 130 20.99 10.59 19.91
C LEU A 130 21.76 10.15 21.17
N ILE A 131 22.42 8.99 21.12
CA ILE A 131 23.27 8.53 22.23
C ILE A 131 24.41 9.52 22.47
N GLN A 132 25.09 9.97 21.41
CA GLN A 132 26.20 10.94 21.50
C GLN A 132 25.74 12.29 22.07
N PHE A 133 24.60 12.80 21.63
CA PHE A 133 24.03 14.04 22.18
C PHE A 133 23.73 13.91 23.68
N LYS A 134 23.10 12.81 24.10
CA LYS A 134 22.78 12.60 25.52
C LYS A 134 24.00 12.31 26.38
N SER A 135 24.98 11.59 25.87
CA SER A 135 26.24 11.34 26.59
C SER A 135 27.08 12.61 26.73
N THR A 136 26.98 13.56 25.80
CA THR A 136 27.58 14.90 25.91
C THR A 136 26.88 15.73 26.99
N ASP A 137 25.55 15.69 27.04
CA ASP A 137 24.74 16.41 28.04
C ASP A 137 25.00 15.87 29.48
N GLN A 138 25.14 14.55 29.61
CA GLN A 138 25.41 13.86 30.88
C GLN A 138 26.85 14.03 31.40
N ALA A 139 27.81 14.40 30.54
CA ALA A 139 29.16 14.76 30.97
C ALA A 139 29.17 16.01 31.88
N THR A 140 28.07 16.77 31.90
CA THR A 140 27.88 17.98 32.72
C THR A 140 27.09 17.71 34.02
N GLY A 141 26.53 16.50 34.21
CA GLY A 141 25.76 16.17 35.41
C GLY A 141 25.33 14.70 35.50
N THR A 142 25.80 14.03 36.56
CA THR A 142 25.44 12.68 37.03
C THR A 142 25.79 11.46 36.15
N THR A 143 26.77 10.70 36.65
CA THR A 143 27.28 9.40 36.20
C THR A 143 26.22 8.30 36.19
N GLN A 144 25.75 7.90 35.00
CA GLN A 144 25.20 6.56 34.76
C GLN A 144 26.07 5.87 33.69
N PRO A 145 26.51 4.62 33.90
CA PRO A 145 27.52 3.97 33.04
C PRO A 145 26.97 3.46 31.70
N PHE A 146 25.67 3.60 31.41
CA PHE A 146 25.07 3.20 30.14
C PHE A 146 23.90 4.12 29.76
N VAL A 147 24.02 4.86 28.66
CA VAL A 147 22.95 5.71 28.12
C VAL A 147 21.94 4.83 27.40
N THR A 148 20.84 4.48 28.07
CA THR A 148 19.69 3.81 27.44
C THR A 148 18.78 4.84 26.75
N LEU A 149 18.33 4.55 25.53
CA LEU A 149 17.29 5.36 24.88
C LEU A 149 15.93 5.03 25.47
N ASN A 150 15.18 6.06 25.87
CA ASN A 150 13.80 5.92 26.30
C ASN A 150 12.90 5.56 25.11
N SER A 151 11.68 5.06 25.37
CA SER A 151 10.70 4.74 24.32
C SER A 151 10.41 5.92 23.40
N TRP A 152 10.42 7.14 23.95
CA TRP A 152 10.25 8.38 23.18
C TRP A 152 11.41 8.63 22.20
N ASP A 153 12.65 8.43 22.63
CA ASP A 153 13.83 8.64 21.76
C ASP A 153 13.82 7.65 20.60
N ASN A 154 13.47 6.39 20.88
CA ASN A 154 13.33 5.36 19.86
C ASN A 154 12.21 5.68 18.86
N PHE A 155 11.11 6.28 19.33
CA PHE A 155 9.99 6.71 18.50
C PHE A 155 10.38 7.88 17.59
N VAL A 156 11.05 8.90 18.12
CA VAL A 156 11.54 10.05 17.35
C VAL A 156 12.55 9.60 16.31
N ALA A 157 13.55 8.80 16.71
CA ALA A 157 14.55 8.26 15.80
C ALA A 157 13.91 7.42 14.68
N GLY A 158 12.92 6.58 15.00
CA GLY A 158 12.19 5.79 14.02
C GLY A 158 11.32 6.62 13.07
N THR A 159 10.70 7.68 13.58
CA THR A 159 9.86 8.58 12.76
C THR A 159 10.72 9.42 11.82
N MET A 160 11.83 9.97 12.31
CA MET A 160 12.78 10.73 11.48
C MET A 160 13.44 9.86 10.43
N SER A 161 13.90 8.64 10.78
CA SER A 161 14.44 7.71 9.79
C SER A 161 13.40 7.31 8.75
N GLY A 162 12.16 7.06 9.18
CA GLY A 162 11.03 6.81 8.29
C GLY A 162 10.78 7.97 7.32
N ALA A 163 10.81 9.22 7.79
CA ALA A 163 10.62 10.40 6.95
C ALA A 163 11.74 10.54 5.91
N VAL A 164 13.01 10.39 6.31
CA VAL A 164 14.16 10.38 5.38
C VAL A 164 14.00 9.30 4.32
N MET A 165 13.60 8.09 4.74
CA MET A 165 13.38 6.99 3.81
C MET A 165 12.21 7.22 2.86
N VAL A 166 11.17 7.93 3.27
CA VAL A 166 10.10 8.35 2.34
C VAL A 166 10.70 9.23 1.24
N PHE A 167 11.51 10.24 1.57
CA PHE A 167 12.13 11.09 0.54
C PHE A 167 13.07 10.30 -0.38
N MET A 168 13.84 9.35 0.15
CA MET A 168 14.75 8.53 -0.66
C MET A 168 14.01 7.56 -1.59
N THR A 169 12.93 6.94 -1.11
CA THR A 169 12.28 5.82 -1.81
C THR A 169 11.05 6.24 -2.62
N ASN A 170 10.49 7.42 -2.38
CA ASN A 170 9.28 7.88 -3.10
C ASN A 170 9.42 7.81 -4.63
N PRO A 171 10.57 8.19 -5.25
CA PRO A 171 10.76 8.05 -6.69
C PRO A 171 10.59 6.61 -7.18
N ILE A 172 11.13 5.63 -6.43
CA ILE A 172 11.04 4.21 -6.79
C ILE A 172 9.60 3.73 -6.70
N TRP A 173 8.89 4.08 -5.63
CA TRP A 173 7.48 3.72 -5.44
C TRP A 173 6.56 4.37 -6.46
N LEU A 174 6.85 5.61 -6.87
CA LEU A 174 6.11 6.28 -7.93
C LEU A 174 6.31 5.58 -9.29
N ILE A 175 7.55 5.23 -9.64
CA ILE A 175 7.83 4.48 -10.86
C ILE A 175 7.15 3.10 -10.84
N LYS A 176 7.21 2.40 -9.70
CA LYS A 176 6.47 1.14 -9.51
C LYS A 176 5.01 1.33 -9.85
N LEU A 177 4.36 2.31 -9.23
CA LEU A 177 2.93 2.55 -9.45
C LEU A 177 2.62 2.83 -10.92
N ARG A 178 3.36 3.73 -11.56
CA ARG A 178 3.11 4.11 -12.97
C ARG A 178 3.29 2.92 -13.91
N LEU A 179 4.28 2.07 -13.66
CA LEU A 179 4.47 0.81 -14.40
C LEU A 179 3.34 -0.20 -14.14
N GLN A 180 2.80 -0.25 -12.91
CA GLN A 180 1.73 -1.19 -12.54
C GLN A 180 0.37 -0.83 -13.15
N ILE A 181 0.09 0.45 -13.36
CA ILE A 181 -1.23 0.90 -13.84
C ILE A 181 -1.31 1.11 -15.35
N GLN A 182 -0.18 1.27 -16.04
CA GLN A 182 -0.19 1.45 -17.50
C GLN A 182 -0.80 0.25 -18.21
N MET A 183 -1.44 0.49 -19.35
CA MET A 183 -1.93 -0.55 -20.26
C MET A 183 -1.28 -0.29 -21.63
N LYS A 184 -0.03 -0.72 -21.77
CA LYS A 184 0.82 -0.42 -22.93
C LYS A 184 0.24 -0.98 -24.22
N ARG A 185 -0.14 -2.26 -24.22
CA ARG A 185 -0.73 -2.92 -25.39
C ARG A 185 -2.11 -2.36 -25.73
N ALA A 186 -2.92 -2.06 -24.71
CA ALA A 186 -4.21 -1.41 -24.94
C ALA A 186 -4.04 -0.05 -25.63
N SER A 187 -3.08 0.75 -25.17
CA SER A 187 -2.75 2.06 -25.74
C SER A 187 -2.25 1.98 -27.19
N GLU A 188 -1.43 0.97 -27.51
CA GLU A 188 -0.94 0.72 -28.87
C GLU A 188 -2.11 0.36 -29.81
N ASN A 189 -2.98 -0.57 -29.39
CA ASN A 189 -4.15 -0.99 -30.17
C ASN A 189 -5.13 0.17 -30.43
N LEU A 190 -5.31 1.04 -29.45
CA LEU A 190 -6.19 2.22 -29.55
C LEU A 190 -5.54 3.39 -30.32
N HIS A 191 -4.27 3.28 -30.74
CA HIS A 191 -3.50 4.34 -31.40
C HIS A 191 -3.40 5.66 -30.58
N VAL A 192 -3.49 5.56 -29.24
CA VAL A 192 -3.48 6.74 -28.33
C VAL A 192 -2.11 6.97 -27.68
N SER A 193 -1.05 6.35 -28.20
CA SER A 193 0.31 6.44 -27.66
C SER A 193 0.88 7.88 -27.64
N LYS A 194 0.32 8.81 -28.42
CA LYS A 194 0.69 10.24 -28.35
C LYS A 194 0.10 10.97 -27.12
N THR A 195 -1.02 10.49 -26.59
CA THR A 195 -1.75 11.16 -25.48
C THR A 195 -1.42 10.56 -24.12
N VAL A 196 -0.97 9.29 -24.09
CA VAL A 196 -0.65 8.56 -22.86
C VAL A 196 0.84 8.17 -22.87
N THR A 197 1.60 8.70 -21.90
CA THR A 197 3.01 8.35 -21.74
C THR A 197 3.16 6.89 -21.32
N GLN A 198 3.90 6.14 -22.12
CA GLN A 198 4.22 4.74 -21.84
C GLN A 198 5.66 4.57 -21.36
N TYR A 199 5.89 3.53 -20.58
CA TYR A 199 7.19 3.22 -20.00
C TYR A 199 7.61 1.79 -20.34
N ASP A 200 8.82 1.64 -20.87
CA ASP A 200 9.39 0.35 -21.27
C ASP A 200 10.06 -0.39 -20.12
N GLY A 201 10.46 0.35 -19.07
CA GLY A 201 11.11 -0.21 -17.90
C GLY A 201 11.37 0.83 -16.83
N PHE A 202 12.12 0.44 -15.80
CA PHE A 202 12.42 1.29 -14.64
C PHE A 202 13.18 2.57 -15.02
N PHE A 203 14.30 2.43 -15.74
CA PHE A 203 15.14 3.56 -16.14
C PHE A 203 14.48 4.46 -17.19
N ASP A 204 13.72 3.86 -18.12
CA ASP A 204 12.94 4.60 -19.08
C ASP A 204 11.84 5.42 -18.40
N ALA A 205 11.14 4.82 -17.42
CA ALA A 205 10.17 5.53 -16.59
C ALA A 205 10.82 6.70 -15.84
N PHE A 206 11.94 6.46 -15.16
CA PHE A 206 12.67 7.51 -14.47
C PHE A 206 13.01 8.68 -15.40
N ARG A 207 13.62 8.39 -16.56
CA ARG A 207 14.01 9.42 -17.55
C ARG A 207 12.82 10.19 -18.09
N LYS A 208 11.75 9.50 -18.49
CA LYS A 208 10.54 10.13 -19.04
C LYS A 208 9.84 11.01 -18.01
N ILE A 209 9.74 10.57 -16.77
CA ILE A 209 9.11 11.35 -15.69
C ILE A 209 9.91 12.60 -15.37
N VAL A 210 11.24 12.50 -15.26
CA VAL A 210 12.10 13.67 -15.02
C VAL A 210 12.00 14.68 -16.18
N ARG A 211 11.88 14.19 -17.42
CA ARG A 211 11.73 15.05 -18.60
C ARG A 211 10.34 15.70 -18.71
N SER A 212 9.27 15.02 -18.30
CA SER A 212 7.89 15.52 -18.45
C SER A 212 7.40 16.33 -17.25
N ASP A 213 7.64 15.84 -16.03
CA ASP A 213 7.10 16.38 -14.78
C ASP A 213 8.17 17.10 -13.95
N GLY A 214 9.45 17.06 -14.39
CA GLY A 214 10.60 17.55 -13.62
C GLY A 214 10.96 16.63 -12.46
N VAL A 215 12.02 17.00 -11.72
CA VAL A 215 12.48 16.25 -10.53
C VAL A 215 11.41 16.22 -9.44
N LEU A 216 10.68 17.31 -9.24
CA LEU A 216 9.57 17.38 -8.28
C LEU A 216 8.41 16.43 -8.64
N GLY A 217 8.28 16.05 -9.91
CA GLY A 217 7.33 15.03 -10.36
C GLY A 217 7.52 13.67 -9.68
N LEU A 218 8.76 13.31 -9.34
CA LEU A 218 9.09 12.07 -8.62
C LEU A 218 8.64 12.07 -7.14
N TYR A 219 8.31 13.25 -6.60
CA TYR A 219 7.87 13.46 -5.22
C TYR A 219 6.36 13.67 -5.09
N LYS A 220 5.60 13.43 -6.17
CA LYS A 220 4.14 13.35 -6.08
C LYS A 220 3.76 12.26 -5.08
N GLY A 221 2.80 12.56 -4.20
CA GLY A 221 2.35 11.65 -3.15
C GLY A 221 3.24 11.56 -1.90
N THR A 222 4.27 12.40 -1.74
CA THR A 222 5.09 12.44 -0.51
C THR A 222 4.27 12.79 0.73
N GLY A 223 3.32 13.74 0.64
CA GLY A 223 2.44 14.11 1.75
C GLY A 223 1.69 12.93 2.38
N PRO A 224 0.84 12.19 1.62
CA PRO A 224 0.18 11.02 2.17
C PRO A 224 1.18 9.90 2.53
N ALA A 225 2.33 9.79 1.85
CA ALA A 225 3.36 8.81 2.20
C ALA A 225 4.00 9.08 3.58
N LEU A 226 4.24 10.34 3.95
CA LEU A 226 4.75 10.72 5.26
C LEU A 226 3.75 10.38 6.37
N LEU A 227 2.46 10.67 6.15
CA LEU A 227 1.41 10.27 7.09
C LEU A 227 1.33 8.74 7.21
N LEU A 228 1.57 8.01 6.12
CA LEU A 228 1.54 6.56 6.09
C LEU A 228 2.70 5.91 6.87
N THR A 229 3.75 6.65 7.26
CA THR A 229 4.81 6.11 8.13
C THR A 229 4.27 5.71 9.50
N THR A 230 3.16 6.32 9.94
CA THR A 230 2.47 5.97 11.18
C THR A 230 1.78 4.61 11.14
N HIS A 231 1.65 3.97 9.97
CA HIS A 231 1.01 2.65 9.79
C HIS A 231 1.57 1.60 10.76
N GLY A 232 2.90 1.52 10.90
CA GLY A 232 3.54 0.59 11.81
C GLY A 232 3.18 0.83 13.28
N GLY A 233 3.06 2.11 13.67
CA GLY A 233 2.63 2.50 15.02
C GLY A 233 1.17 2.09 15.30
N VAL A 234 0.26 2.34 14.36
CA VAL A 234 -1.15 1.90 14.46
C VAL A 234 -1.22 0.37 14.56
N GLN A 235 -0.47 -0.35 13.73
CA GLN A 235 -0.40 -1.81 13.80
C GLN A 235 0.10 -2.30 15.16
N PHE A 236 1.15 -1.68 15.70
CA PHE A 236 1.71 -2.05 17.00
C PHE A 236 0.71 -1.82 18.14
N VAL A 237 0.02 -0.68 18.17
CA VAL A 237 -1.01 -0.39 19.18
C VAL A 237 -2.14 -1.42 19.14
N VAL A 238 -2.64 -1.73 17.95
CA VAL A 238 -3.69 -2.75 17.79
C VAL A 238 -3.17 -4.15 18.17
N TYR A 239 -1.94 -4.49 17.77
CA TYR A 239 -1.30 -5.75 18.12
C TYR A 239 -1.19 -5.92 19.64
N GLU A 240 -0.68 -4.91 20.35
CA GLU A 240 -0.53 -4.95 21.81
C GLU A 240 -1.89 -5.03 22.52
N PHE A 241 -2.91 -4.32 22.03
CA PHE A 241 -4.27 -4.42 22.55
C PHE A 241 -4.83 -5.85 22.43
N LEU A 242 -4.75 -6.44 21.23
CA LEU A 242 -5.22 -7.80 20.96
C LEU A 242 -4.41 -8.85 21.73
N ARG A 243 -3.08 -8.67 21.79
CA ARG A 243 -2.16 -9.54 22.53
C ARG A 243 -2.46 -9.54 24.02
N LYS A 244 -2.67 -8.37 24.62
CA LYS A 244 -3.07 -8.25 26.03
C LYS A 244 -4.37 -9.01 26.28
N HIS A 245 -5.40 -8.78 25.46
CA HIS A 245 -6.69 -9.46 25.62
C HIS A 245 -6.57 -10.98 25.49
N PHE A 246 -5.78 -11.47 24.53
CA PHE A 246 -5.48 -12.90 24.36
C PHE A 246 -4.76 -13.50 25.59
N HIS A 247 -3.79 -12.78 26.14
CA HIS A 247 -3.08 -13.18 27.36
C HIS A 247 -4.00 -13.22 28.59
N TYR A 248 -4.87 -12.23 28.77
CA TYR A 248 -5.83 -12.22 29.88
C TYR A 248 -6.83 -13.37 29.79
N ALA A 249 -7.40 -13.60 28.61
CA ALA A 249 -8.34 -14.72 28.37
C ALA A 249 -7.67 -16.09 28.60
N ARG A 250 -6.36 -16.19 28.35
CA ARG A 250 -5.59 -17.42 28.55
C ARG A 250 -5.10 -17.60 29.98
N ALA A 251 -4.72 -16.53 30.68
CA ALA A 251 -4.31 -16.59 32.09
C ALA A 251 -5.41 -17.22 32.96
N GLN A 252 -6.68 -17.04 32.58
CA GLN A 252 -7.84 -17.69 33.22
C GLN A 252 -7.99 -19.19 32.87
N ARG A 253 -7.33 -19.68 31.81
CA ARG A 253 -7.40 -21.08 31.34
C ARG A 253 -6.11 -21.88 31.60
N ALA A 254 -5.06 -21.24 32.13
CA ALA A 254 -3.74 -21.84 32.28
C ALA A 254 -3.58 -22.58 33.62
N ALA A 255 -4.38 -23.63 33.82
CA ALA A 255 -3.99 -24.75 34.66
C ALA A 255 -3.65 -25.93 33.72
N GLU A 256 -2.55 -26.62 34.00
CA GLU A 256 -2.08 -27.86 33.37
C GLU A 256 -1.19 -27.83 32.12
N SER A 257 -0.08 -28.55 32.28
CA SER A 257 0.87 -29.22 31.38
C SER A 257 1.10 -28.71 29.95
N SER A 258 2.38 -28.48 29.64
CA SER A 258 2.93 -27.98 28.38
C SER A 258 3.22 -29.10 27.36
N SER A 259 2.25 -29.42 26.50
CA SER A 259 2.46 -30.28 25.34
C SER A 259 2.97 -29.49 24.11
N VAL A 260 3.62 -30.18 23.16
CA VAL A 260 4.08 -29.61 21.88
C VAL A 260 2.93 -28.94 21.10
N ILE A 261 1.72 -29.51 21.19
CA ILE A 261 0.49 -28.98 20.58
C ILE A 261 0.17 -27.58 21.09
N LYS A 262 0.31 -27.31 22.40
CA LYS A 262 0.10 -25.97 22.97
C LYS A 262 1.11 -24.94 22.48
N ARG A 263 2.35 -25.33 22.15
CA ARG A 263 3.35 -24.40 21.57
C ARG A 263 2.95 -23.98 20.15
N PHE A 264 2.49 -24.92 19.34
CA PHE A 264 2.01 -24.63 17.99
C PHE A 264 0.76 -23.75 18.01
N GLU A 265 -0.20 -24.04 18.90
CA GLU A 265 -1.39 -23.21 19.12
C GLU A 265 -1.02 -21.77 19.54
N ASN A 266 0.03 -21.61 20.34
CA ASN A 266 0.53 -20.29 20.72
C ASN A 266 1.08 -19.51 19.52
N SER A 267 1.93 -20.14 18.71
CA SER A 267 2.49 -19.52 17.51
C SER A 267 1.39 -19.12 16.53
N LEU A 268 0.37 -19.97 16.35
CA LEU A 268 -0.83 -19.64 15.56
C LEU A 268 -1.65 -18.50 16.18
N GLY A 269 -1.78 -18.46 17.51
CA GLY A 269 -2.44 -17.36 18.23
C GLY A 269 -1.75 -16.01 17.97
N TYR A 270 -0.43 -15.95 18.06
CA TYR A 270 0.31 -14.71 17.75
C TYR A 270 0.27 -14.35 16.27
N LEU A 271 0.30 -15.35 15.38
CA LEU A 271 0.18 -15.14 13.94
C LEU A 271 -1.20 -14.54 13.56
N THR A 272 -2.28 -15.08 14.14
CA THR A 272 -3.64 -14.58 13.92
C THR A 272 -3.83 -13.17 14.48
N ILE A 273 -3.30 -12.88 15.67
CA ILE A 273 -3.28 -11.51 16.23
C ILE A 273 -2.47 -10.56 15.33
N GLY A 274 -1.31 -11.01 14.82
CA GLY A 274 -0.51 -10.27 13.86
C GLY A 274 -1.27 -9.97 12.56
N ALA A 275 -2.02 -10.95 12.03
CA ALA A 275 -2.82 -10.77 10.83
C ALA A 275 -4.00 -9.81 11.06
N ILE A 276 -4.75 -9.97 12.15
CA ILE A 276 -5.89 -9.11 12.49
C ILE A 276 -5.42 -7.68 12.73
N SER A 277 -4.36 -7.47 13.51
CA SER A 277 -3.80 -6.14 13.75
C SER A 277 -3.36 -5.46 12.45
N LYS A 278 -2.72 -6.19 11.54
CA LYS A 278 -2.34 -5.69 10.22
C LYS A 278 -3.55 -5.33 9.35
N ILE A 279 -4.63 -6.09 9.39
CA ILE A 279 -5.87 -5.77 8.67
C ILE A 279 -6.51 -4.50 9.24
N VAL A 280 -6.68 -4.42 10.56
CA VAL A 280 -7.28 -3.25 11.23
C VAL A 280 -6.45 -1.98 10.96
N ALA A 281 -5.13 -2.04 11.14
CA ALA A 281 -4.25 -0.91 10.85
C ALA A 281 -4.30 -0.50 9.37
N SER A 282 -4.35 -1.49 8.46
CA SER A 282 -4.51 -1.23 7.04
C SER A 282 -5.85 -0.58 6.71
N SER A 283 -6.94 -0.92 7.42
CA SER A 283 -8.26 -0.31 7.26
C SER A 283 -8.30 1.14 7.75
N ILE A 284 -7.68 1.42 8.90
CA ILE A 284 -7.61 2.78 9.47
C ILE A 284 -6.81 3.70 8.54
N THR A 285 -5.66 3.23 8.06
CA THR A 285 -4.75 4.00 7.20
C THR A 285 -5.09 3.90 5.71
N TYR A 286 -6.14 3.16 5.35
CA TYR A 286 -6.48 2.88 3.96
C TYR A 286 -6.73 4.14 3.11
N PRO A 287 -7.44 5.17 3.62
CA PRO A 287 -7.64 6.42 2.88
C PRO A 287 -6.33 7.05 2.40
N LEU A 288 -5.28 7.02 3.24
CA LEU A 288 -3.96 7.54 2.90
C LEU A 288 -3.27 6.70 1.81
N GLN A 289 -3.48 5.37 1.79
CA GLN A 289 -2.96 4.51 0.73
C GLN A 289 -3.57 4.86 -0.63
N VAL A 290 -4.89 5.07 -0.68
CA VAL A 290 -5.59 5.44 -1.92
C VAL A 290 -5.21 6.84 -2.37
N MET A 291 -5.13 7.80 -1.44
CA MET A 291 -4.67 9.15 -1.76
C MET A 291 -3.24 9.15 -2.32
N LYS A 292 -2.34 8.37 -1.73
CA LYS A 292 -0.97 8.22 -2.22
C LYS A 292 -0.95 7.69 -3.65
N SER A 293 -1.66 6.59 -3.94
CA SER A 293 -1.66 6.01 -5.29
C SER A 293 -2.31 6.95 -6.31
N ARG A 294 -3.40 7.65 -5.96
CA ARG A 294 -4.02 8.63 -6.86
C ARG A 294 -3.17 9.85 -7.14
N MET A 295 -2.35 10.30 -6.19
CA MET A 295 -1.43 11.42 -6.42
C MET A 295 -0.21 11.00 -7.26
N GLN A 296 0.22 9.73 -7.18
CA GLN A 296 1.40 9.21 -7.87
C GLN A 296 1.12 8.78 -9.32
N GLN A 297 -0.16 8.59 -9.69
CA GLN A 297 -0.56 8.21 -11.04
C GLN A 297 -0.20 9.32 -12.07
N PRO A 298 -0.02 8.98 -13.35
CA PRO A 298 0.25 9.98 -14.39
C PRO A 298 -1.03 10.76 -14.71
N SER A 299 -0.86 11.98 -15.24
CA SER A 299 -1.99 12.86 -15.56
C SER A 299 -2.89 12.29 -16.65
N SER A 300 -2.36 11.50 -17.58
CA SER A 300 -3.15 10.76 -18.56
C SER A 300 -2.89 9.28 -18.36
N SER A 301 -3.94 8.49 -18.14
CA SER A 301 -3.80 7.03 -18.04
C SER A 301 -4.99 6.33 -18.67
N ILE A 302 -4.77 5.06 -19.00
CA ILE A 302 -5.78 4.16 -19.52
C ILE A 302 -6.33 3.33 -18.37
N GLU A 303 -7.66 3.28 -18.24
CA GLU A 303 -8.32 2.46 -17.23
C GLU A 303 -9.43 1.60 -17.83
N LEU A 304 -9.75 0.52 -17.13
CA LEU A 304 -10.81 -0.40 -17.51
C LEU A 304 -12.16 0.09 -16.97
N THR A 305 -13.16 0.02 -17.83
CA THR A 305 -14.54 0.38 -17.55
C THR A 305 -15.30 -0.82 -16.97
N SER A 306 -16.40 -0.58 -16.25
CA SER A 306 -17.25 -1.64 -15.70
C SER A 306 -17.84 -2.58 -16.76
N THR A 307 -17.96 -2.12 -18.01
CA THR A 307 -18.36 -2.90 -19.19
C THR A 307 -17.25 -3.82 -19.72
N GLY A 308 -16.01 -3.66 -19.25
CA GLY A 308 -14.84 -4.40 -19.75
C GLY A 308 -14.11 -3.70 -20.90
N ASP A 309 -14.53 -2.50 -21.29
CA ASP A 309 -13.86 -1.68 -22.29
C ASP A 309 -12.77 -0.80 -21.67
N VAL A 310 -11.89 -0.24 -22.50
CA VAL A 310 -10.80 0.61 -22.04
C VAL A 310 -11.03 2.05 -22.46
N ARG A 311 -10.69 3.00 -21.58
CA ARG A 311 -10.84 4.43 -21.86
C ARG A 311 -9.61 5.21 -21.43
N VAL A 312 -9.39 6.36 -22.07
CA VAL A 312 -8.33 7.31 -21.70
C VAL A 312 -8.93 8.35 -20.76
N VAL A 313 -8.31 8.53 -19.60
CA VAL A 313 -8.78 9.47 -18.58
C VAL A 313 -7.66 10.43 -18.23
N LYS A 314 -7.99 11.72 -18.25
CA LYS A 314 -7.11 12.79 -17.82
C LYS A 314 -7.46 13.21 -16.39
N ARG A 315 -6.46 13.24 -15.52
CA ARG A 315 -6.56 13.51 -14.09
C ARG A 315 -5.48 14.49 -13.68
N ASP A 316 -5.91 15.58 -13.06
CA ASP A 316 -4.99 16.46 -12.37
C ASP A 316 -5.25 16.35 -10.86
N TYR A 317 -4.25 15.80 -10.16
CA TYR A 317 -4.21 15.69 -8.70
C TYR A 317 -3.02 16.52 -8.21
N VAL A 318 -3.28 17.78 -7.90
CA VAL A 318 -2.26 18.73 -7.45
C VAL A 318 -2.45 19.01 -5.97
N GLY A 319 -1.60 18.42 -5.14
CA GLY A 319 -1.62 18.63 -3.70
C GLY A 319 -2.61 17.74 -2.94
N LEU A 320 -2.38 17.63 -1.62
CA LEU A 320 -3.12 16.73 -0.73
C LEU A 320 -4.60 17.16 -0.60
N VAL A 321 -4.83 18.43 -0.30
CA VAL A 321 -6.18 18.96 -0.02
C VAL A 321 -7.06 18.90 -1.25
N ALA A 322 -6.56 19.32 -2.41
CA ALA A 322 -7.32 19.25 -3.66
C ALA A 322 -7.65 17.80 -4.03
N THR A 323 -6.74 16.86 -3.77
CA THR A 323 -7.00 15.41 -3.96
C THR A 323 -8.13 14.93 -3.07
N VAL A 324 -8.13 15.28 -1.78
CA VAL A 324 -9.20 14.93 -0.84
C VAL A 324 -10.53 15.52 -1.29
N GLN A 325 -10.57 16.81 -1.61
CA GLN A 325 -11.78 17.49 -2.06
C GLN A 325 -12.34 16.87 -3.34
N LYS A 326 -11.48 16.57 -4.32
CA LYS A 326 -11.88 15.95 -5.59
C LYS A 326 -12.42 14.53 -5.36
N MET A 327 -11.73 13.71 -4.56
CA MET A 327 -12.19 12.36 -4.22
C MET A 327 -13.53 12.39 -3.48
N TRP A 328 -13.69 13.30 -2.51
CA TRP A 328 -14.93 13.45 -1.75
C TRP A 328 -16.09 13.86 -2.65
N LYS A 329 -15.90 14.87 -3.52
CA LYS A 329 -16.94 15.35 -4.43
C LYS A 329 -17.34 14.30 -5.49
N GLN A 330 -16.37 13.55 -6.02
CA GLN A 330 -16.62 12.61 -7.11
C GLN A 330 -17.10 11.23 -6.62
N GLU A 331 -16.57 10.72 -5.52
CA GLU A 331 -16.79 9.32 -5.13
C GLU A 331 -17.26 9.14 -3.69
N GLY A 332 -17.31 10.22 -2.91
CA GLY A 332 -17.60 10.19 -1.49
C GLY A 332 -16.62 9.31 -0.70
N ILE A 333 -17.07 8.81 0.45
CA ILE A 333 -16.25 8.00 1.36
C ILE A 333 -15.76 6.71 0.71
N ALA A 334 -16.54 6.12 -0.20
CA ALA A 334 -16.20 4.85 -0.80
C ALA A 334 -15.00 4.93 -1.74
N GLY A 335 -14.72 6.10 -2.32
CA GLY A 335 -13.53 6.33 -3.12
C GLY A 335 -12.23 6.13 -2.34
N PHE A 336 -12.24 6.44 -1.04
CA PHE A 336 -11.10 6.26 -0.13
C PHE A 336 -10.85 4.81 0.26
N TYR A 337 -11.81 3.90 0.02
CA TYR A 337 -11.72 2.46 0.36
C TYR A 337 -11.67 1.54 -0.87
N LYS A 338 -11.47 2.10 -2.08
CA LYS A 338 -11.33 1.31 -3.30
C LYS A 338 -10.15 0.36 -3.22
N GLY A 339 -10.39 -0.93 -3.45
CA GLY A 339 -9.36 -1.98 -3.42
C GLY A 339 -9.07 -2.57 -2.03
N VAL A 340 -9.86 -2.24 -0.99
CA VAL A 340 -9.62 -2.74 0.38
C VAL A 340 -9.73 -4.26 0.47
N ILE A 341 -10.67 -4.86 -0.28
CA ILE A 341 -10.88 -6.32 -0.35
C ILE A 341 -9.65 -7.03 -0.93
N PRO A 342 -9.16 -6.68 -2.14
CA PRO A 342 -7.90 -7.22 -2.66
C PRO A 342 -6.72 -7.06 -1.70
N ASN A 343 -6.64 -5.92 -1.00
CA ASN A 343 -5.59 -5.70 -0.01
C ASN A 343 -5.68 -6.72 1.14
N ALA A 344 -6.86 -6.89 1.73
CA ALA A 344 -7.08 -7.83 2.83
C ALA A 344 -6.80 -9.29 2.40
N MET A 345 -7.29 -9.70 1.23
CA MET A 345 -7.06 -11.05 0.67
C MET A 345 -5.57 -11.36 0.47
N ARG A 346 -4.75 -10.34 0.19
CA ARG A 346 -3.31 -10.51 -0.02
C ARG A 346 -2.52 -10.66 1.29
N VAL A 347 -3.03 -10.16 2.42
CA VAL A 347 -2.24 -10.08 3.67
C VAL A 347 -1.82 -11.47 4.17
N ALA A 348 -2.75 -12.41 4.27
CA ALA A 348 -2.47 -13.73 4.82
C ALA A 348 -1.55 -14.58 3.92
N PRO A 349 -1.80 -14.72 2.59
CA PRO A 349 -0.88 -15.41 1.69
C PRO A 349 0.53 -14.80 1.68
N SER A 350 0.63 -13.47 1.74
CA SER A 350 1.93 -12.79 1.77
C SER A 350 2.73 -13.13 3.03
N ALA A 351 2.07 -13.16 4.18
CA ALA A 351 2.72 -13.55 5.43
C ALA A 351 3.16 -15.02 5.38
N ALA A 352 2.28 -15.93 4.91
CA ALA A 352 2.57 -17.36 4.83
C ALA A 352 3.77 -17.66 3.91
N VAL A 353 3.80 -17.08 2.71
CA VAL A 353 4.91 -17.28 1.75
C VAL A 353 6.21 -16.71 2.30
N THR A 354 6.17 -15.52 2.89
CA THR A 354 7.39 -14.90 3.45
C THR A 354 7.97 -15.76 4.55
N PHE A 355 7.13 -16.25 5.46
CA PHE A 355 7.55 -17.11 6.56
C PHE A 355 8.09 -18.45 6.06
N LEU A 356 7.37 -19.12 5.16
CA LEU A 356 7.79 -20.41 4.59
C LEU A 356 9.17 -20.31 3.92
N VAL A 357 9.38 -19.28 3.10
CA VAL A 357 10.67 -19.07 2.42
C VAL A 357 11.75 -18.65 3.41
N TYR A 358 11.42 -17.84 4.41
CA TYR A 358 12.36 -17.47 5.47
C TYR A 358 12.90 -18.71 6.19
N GLU A 359 12.01 -19.60 6.67
CA GLU A 359 12.41 -20.84 7.35
C GLU A 359 13.21 -21.75 6.41
N SER A 360 12.74 -21.94 5.17
CA SER A 360 13.43 -22.79 4.19
C SER A 360 14.85 -22.30 3.88
N VAL A 361 15.05 -20.98 3.74
CA VAL A 361 16.37 -20.41 3.46
C VAL A 361 17.26 -20.48 4.71
N LEU A 362 16.70 -20.27 5.90
CA LEU A 362 17.45 -20.39 7.14
C LEU A 362 17.95 -21.84 7.35
N ASP A 363 17.09 -22.83 7.10
CA ASP A 363 17.45 -24.25 7.19
C ASP A 363 18.58 -24.64 6.21
N ILE A 364 18.58 -24.05 5.01
CA ILE A 364 19.64 -24.27 4.01
C ILE A 364 20.95 -23.57 4.43
N LEU A 365 20.88 -22.43 5.10
CA LEU A 365 22.06 -21.65 5.50
C LEU A 365 22.70 -22.14 6.80
N LEU A 366 21.93 -22.82 7.66
CA LEU A 366 22.38 -23.38 8.94
C LEU A 366 22.88 -24.82 8.83
N ASN A 367 22.53 -25.52 7.75
CA ASN A 367 23.17 -26.78 7.33
C ASN A 367 24.41 -26.50 6.48
#